data_AF-A0A139QM71-F1
#
_entry.id   AF-A0A139QM71-F1
#
_cell.length_a   1.000
_cell.length_b   1.000
_cell.length_c   1.000
_cell.angle_alpha   90.00
_cell.angle_beta   90.00
_cell.angle_gamma   90.00
#
_symmetry.space_group_name_H-M   'P 1'
#
loop_
_entity.id
_entity.type
_entity.pdbx_description
1 polymer ?
#
loop_
_entity_poly.entity_id
_entity_poly.type
_entity_poly.pdbx_seq_one_letter_code
_entity_poly.pdbx_strand_id
1 'polypeptide(L)' 'MLGTLKITQNNKTKEVWKNVPLQNFTSTSDIDWSQSIAEVDQQLYKKYGLSEEEIQFIESKVKEME' A
#
# COMPACT_ATOMS: atom_id res chain seq x y z
N MET A 1 -9.28 12.72 -20.37
CA MET A 1 -8.79 11.91 -19.23
C MET A 1 -10.01 11.46 -18.41
N LEU A 2 -10.77 10.46 -18.89
CA LEU A 2 -12.10 10.14 -18.31
C LEU A 2 -12.32 8.63 -18.08
N GLY A 3 -11.26 7.86 -17.85
CA GLY A 3 -11.35 6.40 -17.93
C GLY A 3 -10.13 5.63 -17.45
N THR A 4 -9.55 6.01 -16.33
CA THR A 4 -8.48 5.20 -15.72
C THR A 4 -9.10 4.15 -14.79
N LEU A 5 -9.76 3.16 -15.39
CA LEU A 5 -10.08 1.84 -14.81
C LEU A 5 -10.96 1.82 -13.54
N LYS A 6 -12.27 2.10 -13.69
CA LYS A 6 -13.38 1.22 -13.25
C LYS A 6 -14.72 1.88 -13.59
N ILE A 7 -15.48 1.32 -14.54
CA ILE A 7 -16.84 1.78 -14.88
C ILE A 7 -17.91 0.70 -14.65
N THR A 8 -17.54 -0.55 -14.32
CA THR A 8 -18.51 -1.64 -14.06
C THR A 8 -18.05 -2.55 -12.92
N GLN A 9 -19.00 -3.21 -12.23
CA GLN A 9 -18.78 -4.05 -11.05
C GLN A 9 -18.09 -5.41 -11.31
N ASN A 10 -17.16 -5.49 -12.27
CA ASN A 10 -16.54 -6.76 -12.67
C ASN A 10 -15.01 -6.65 -12.71
N ASN A 11 -14.38 -6.60 -11.53
CA ASN A 11 -12.92 -6.51 -11.37
C ASN A 11 -12.20 -7.86 -11.60
N LYS A 12 -12.50 -8.55 -12.70
CA LYS A 12 -12.03 -9.93 -12.95
C LYS A 12 -10.64 -10.04 -13.58
N THR A 13 -10.09 -8.98 -14.15
CA THR A 13 -8.83 -9.03 -14.91
C THR A 13 -7.73 -8.19 -14.28
N LYS A 14 -6.48 -8.64 -14.44
CA LYS A 14 -5.26 -7.97 -13.93
C LYS A 14 -5.12 -6.54 -14.44
N GLU A 15 -5.67 -6.23 -15.62
CA GLU A 15 -5.65 -4.89 -16.21
C GLU A 15 -6.41 -3.85 -15.37
N VAL A 16 -7.41 -4.25 -14.58
CA VAL A 16 -8.15 -3.35 -13.67
C VAL A 16 -7.25 -2.83 -12.54
N TRP A 17 -6.24 -3.63 -12.16
CA TRP A 17 -5.32 -3.33 -11.08
C TRP A 17 -4.00 -2.75 -11.57
N LYS A 18 -3.92 -2.32 -12.84
CA LYS A 18 -2.68 -1.80 -13.45
C LYS A 18 -2.11 -0.58 -12.74
N ASN A 19 -2.95 0.21 -12.08
CA ASN A 19 -2.52 1.38 -11.30
C ASN A 19 -2.13 1.03 -9.86
N VAL A 20 -2.32 -0.22 -9.43
CA VAL A 20 -1.87 -0.66 -8.11
C VAL A 20 -0.40 -1.06 -8.21
N PRO A 21 0.49 -0.41 -7.46
CA PRO A 21 1.90 -0.80 -7.45
C PRO A 21 2.03 -2.22 -6.90
N LEU A 22 2.61 -3.12 -7.70
CA LEU A 22 2.96 -4.46 -7.27
C LEU A 22 4.19 -4.36 -6.37
N GLN A 23 3.99 -4.53 -5.07
CA GLN A 23 5.08 -4.61 -4.10
C GLN A 23 5.76 -5.98 -4.18
N ASN A 24 7.06 -5.97 -3.89
CA ASN A 24 7.83 -7.19 -3.80
C ASN A 24 7.74 -7.74 -2.37
N PHE A 25 7.17 -8.93 -2.21
CA PHE A 25 6.97 -9.60 -0.91
C PHE A 25 8.05 -10.67 -0.62
N THR A 26 9.16 -10.67 -1.37
CA THR A 26 10.28 -11.59 -1.12
C THR A 26 11.09 -11.22 0.11
N SER A 27 11.79 -12.18 0.71
CA SER A 27 12.73 -11.95 1.83
C SER A 27 13.95 -11.08 1.44
N THR A 28 14.17 -10.85 0.15
CA THR A 28 15.20 -9.95 -0.37
C THR A 28 14.68 -8.53 -0.62
N SER A 29 13.42 -8.27 -0.29
CA SER A 29 12.82 -6.95 -0.44
C SER A 29 13.41 -5.96 0.56
N ASP A 30 13.32 -4.66 0.26
CA ASP A 30 13.81 -3.58 1.15
C ASP A 30 13.05 -3.50 2.49
N ILE A 31 12.02 -4.31 2.67
CA ILE A 31 11.13 -4.32 3.84
C ILE A 31 11.17 -5.72 4.42
N ASP A 32 11.37 -5.78 5.73
CA ASP A 32 11.29 -7.02 6.49
C ASP A 32 9.83 -7.31 6.86
N TRP A 33 9.19 -8.14 6.04
CA TRP A 33 7.80 -8.58 6.22
C TRP A 33 7.62 -9.60 7.36
N SER A 34 8.70 -10.02 8.04
CA SER A 34 8.62 -10.92 9.20
C SER A 34 8.34 -10.17 10.52
N GLN A 35 8.40 -8.84 10.53
CA GLN A 35 8.22 -8.00 11.72
C GLN A 35 6.74 -7.68 11.99
N SER A 36 6.49 -6.97 13.10
CA SER A 36 5.15 -6.52 13.46
C SER A 36 4.59 -5.50 12.45
N ILE A 37 3.26 -5.39 12.36
CA ILE A 37 2.57 -4.47 11.44
C ILE A 37 3.07 -3.02 11.63
N ALA A 38 3.18 -2.57 12.88
CA ALA A 38 3.68 -1.23 13.20
C ALA A 38 5.13 -0.99 12.73
N GLU A 39 6.01 -1.99 12.82
CA GLU A 39 7.39 -1.88 12.33
C GLU A 39 7.45 -1.87 10.80
N VAL A 40 6.57 -2.63 10.14
CA VAL A 40 6.43 -2.61 8.68
C VAL A 40 5.91 -1.25 8.21
N ASP A 41 4.95 -0.67 8.89
CA ASP A 41 4.41 0.67 8.59
C ASP A 41 5.50 1.74 8.71
N GLN A 42 6.32 1.71 9.76
CA GLN A 42 7.47 2.62 9.89
C GLN A 42 8.49 2.46 8.75
N GLN A 43 8.77 1.22 8.33
CA GLN A 43 9.65 0.95 7.18
C GLN A 43 9.07 1.51 5.88
N LEU A 44 7.75 1.39 5.69
CA LEU A 44 7.04 1.96 4.54
C LEU A 44 7.07 3.48 4.53
N TYR A 45 6.79 4.13 5.67
CA TYR A 45 6.83 5.58 5.80
C TYR A 45 8.19 6.14 5.42
N LYS A 46 9.25 5.48 5.88
CA LYS A 46 10.63 5.87 5.57
C LYS A 46 10.99 5.62 4.10
N LYS A 47 10.51 4.53 3.51
CA LYS A 47 10.77 4.19 2.09
C LYS A 47 10.13 5.17 1.12
N TYR A 48 8.92 5.63 1.43
CA TYR A 48 8.17 6.56 0.58
C TYR A 48 8.37 8.02 0.97
N GLY A 49 9.14 8.30 2.04
CA GLY A 49 9.46 9.66 2.48
C GLY A 49 8.25 10.45 2.96
N LEU A 50 7.31 9.77 3.64
CA LEU A 50 6.10 10.41 4.14
C LEU A 50 6.44 11.43 5.22
N SER A 51 5.71 12.53 5.21
CA SER A 51 5.71 13.52 6.28
C SER A 51 4.92 13.03 7.49
N GLU A 52 5.18 13.61 8.65
CA GLU A 52 4.50 13.27 9.91
C GLU A 52 2.98 13.50 9.82
N GLU A 53 2.54 14.48 9.03
CA GLU A 53 1.12 14.75 8.77
C GLU A 53 0.46 13.62 7.96
N GLU A 54 1.16 13.09 6.95
CA GLU A 54 0.65 11.97 6.14
C GLU A 54 0.62 10.66 6.94
N ILE A 55 1.60 10.44 7.82
CA ILE A 55 1.64 9.29 8.72
C ILE A 55 0.44 9.32 9.67
N GLN A 56 0.19 10.44 10.34
CA GLN A 56 -0.97 10.60 11.22
C GLN A 56 -2.30 10.44 10.46
N PHE A 57 -2.37 10.91 9.22
CA PHE A 57 -3.54 10.69 8.39
C PHE A 57 -3.78 9.21 8.10
N ILE A 58 -2.72 8.44 7.82
CA ILE A 58 -2.81 6.99 7.59
C ILE A 58 -3.22 6.28 8.88
N GLU A 59 -2.54 6.53 10.00
CA GLU A 59 -2.85 5.90 11.29
C GLU A 59 -4.28 6.21 11.78
N SER A 60 -4.81 7.40 11.47
CA SER A 60 -6.19 7.78 11.85
C SER A 60 -7.27 7.21 10.93
N LYS A 61 -6.93 6.79 9.70
CA LYS A 61 -7.89 6.31 8.69
C LYS A 61 -7.80 4.82 8.44
N VAL A 62 -6.63 4.24 8.61
CA VAL A 62 -6.37 2.82 8.43
C VAL A 62 -6.52 2.16 9.80
N LYS A 63 -7.39 1.16 9.87
CA LYS A 63 -7.52 0.33 11.05
C LYS A 63 -6.59 -0.86 10.87
N GLU A 64 -5.81 -1.17 11.89
CA GLU A 64 -5.02 -2.40 11.92
C GLU A 64 -5.95 -3.58 11.63
N MET A 65 -5.53 -4.45 10.70
CA MET A 65 -6.24 -5.70 10.45
C MET A 65 -5.79 -6.71 11.51
N GLU A 66 -6.72 -7.15 12.35
CA GLU A 66 -6.52 -8.30 13.26
C GLU A 66 -6.54 -9.64 12.53
#